data_AF-A0A7X7SDG1-F1
#
_entry.id   AF-A0A7X7SDG1-F1
#
_cell.length_a   1.000
_cell.length_b   1.000
_cell.length_c   1.000
_cell.angle_alpha   90.00
_cell.angle_beta   90.00
_cell.angle_gamma   90.00
#
_symmetry.space_group_name_H-M   'P 1'
#
loop_
_entity.id
_entity.type
_entity.pdbx_description
1 polymer ?
#
loop_
_entity_poly.entity_id
_entity_poly.type
_entity_poly.pdbx_seq_one_letter_code
_entity_poly.pdbx_strand_id
1 'polypeptide(L)' 'MLRVSLLFSLILLFVLPTYAVKPSNSYKDPRDKQKYRTIKVGDRIWFADNLNYKMDGSFCYKEDESNCQAYGRLYT' A
#
# COMPACT_ATOMS: atom_id res chain seq x y z
N MET A 1 -39.68 1.30 24.09
CA MET A 1 -38.20 1.34 24.01
C MET A 1 -37.57 0.21 23.18
N LEU A 2 -38.30 -0.83 22.73
CA LEU A 2 -37.74 -1.91 21.88
C LEU A 2 -37.80 -1.67 20.35
N ARG A 3 -38.51 -0.65 19.86
CA ARG A 3 -38.77 -0.47 18.40
C ARG A 3 -37.85 0.52 17.68
N VAL A 4 -36.98 1.23 18.41
CA VAL A 4 -36.01 2.18 17.83
C VAL A 4 -34.63 1.53 17.59
N SER A 5 -34.30 0.48 18.34
CA SER A 5 -33.00 -0.23 18.26
C SER A 5 -32.83 -1.06 16.97
N LEU A 6 -33.91 -1.66 16.44
CA LEU A 6 -33.87 -2.45 15.21
C LEU A 6 -33.74 -1.59 13.93
N LEU A 7 -34.23 -0.34 13.96
CA LEU A 7 -34.07 0.60 12.84
C LEU A 7 -32.64 1.17 12.76
N PHE A 8 -31.97 1.32 13.91
CA PHE A 8 -30.55 1.71 13.95
C PHE A 8 -29.61 0.59 13.48
N SER A 9 -29.97 -0.69 13.68
CA SER A 9 -29.14 -1.82 13.23
C SER A 9 -29.26 -2.12 11.74
N LEU A 10 -30.37 -1.74 11.09
CA LEU A 10 -30.58 -1.88 9.64
C LEU A 10 -29.86 -0.81 8.81
N ILE A 11 -29.66 0.39 9.36
CA ILE A 11 -28.88 1.45 8.70
C ILE A 11 -27.42 1.01 8.55
N LEU A 12 -26.81 0.42 9.58
CA LEU A 12 -25.41 -0.03 9.57
C LEU A 12 -25.07 -1.04 8.45
N LEU A 13 -26.04 -1.86 8.03
CA LEU A 13 -25.88 -2.83 6.94
C LEU A 13 -26.07 -2.21 5.54
N PHE A 14 -26.78 -1.08 5.44
CA PHE A 14 -27.00 -0.34 4.19
C PHE A 14 -25.99 0.79 3.93
N VAL A 15 -25.19 1.21 4.93
CA VAL A 15 -24.12 2.22 4.71
C VAL A 15 -22.79 1.62 4.24
N LEU A 16 -22.61 0.29 4.28
CA LEU A 16 -21.36 -0.37 3.89
C LEU A 16 -21.21 -0.83 2.42
N PRO A 17 -21.96 -0.38 1.39
CA PRO A 17 -21.61 -0.71 0.01
C PRO A 17 -20.72 0.29 -0.75
N THR A 18 -20.43 1.51 -0.28
CA THR A 18 -19.74 2.51 -1.15
C THR A 18 -18.71 3.41 -0.47
N TYR A 19 -18.04 2.96 0.59
CA TYR A 19 -16.77 3.60 0.94
C TYR A 19 -15.74 3.19 -0.12
N ALA A 20 -15.76 3.87 -1.27
CA ALA A 20 -14.70 3.77 -2.25
C ALA A 20 -13.40 4.14 -1.53
N VAL A 21 -12.58 3.12 -1.24
CA VAL A 21 -11.26 3.32 -0.63
C VAL A 21 -10.48 4.19 -1.60
N LYS A 22 -10.31 5.47 -1.24
CA LYS A 22 -9.47 6.38 -2.02
C LYS A 22 -8.09 5.72 -2.12
N PRO A 23 -7.55 5.50 -3.34
CA PRO A 23 -6.20 5.00 -3.51
C PRO A 23 -5.24 5.81 -2.66
N SER A 24 -4.55 5.17 -1.72
CA SER A 24 -3.45 5.81 -1.02
C SER A 24 -2.36 6.14 -2.04
N ASN A 25 -1.70 7.28 -1.86
CA ASN A 25 -0.52 7.68 -2.64
C ASN A 25 0.77 7.03 -2.11
N SER A 26 0.66 6.17 -1.11
CA SER A 26 1.76 5.36 -0.62
C SER A 26 1.30 3.99 -0.14
N TYR A 27 2.21 3.03 -0.22
CA TYR A 27 2.10 1.70 0.32
C TYR A 27 3.21 1.49 1.34
N LYS A 28 2.86 1.03 2.56
CA LYS A 28 3.84 0.67 3.59
C LYS A 28 4.04 -0.84 3.57
N ASP A 29 5.23 -1.29 3.22
CA ASP A 29 5.55 -2.71 3.16
C ASP A 29 5.57 -3.30 4.59
N PRO A 30 4.79 -4.36 4.87
CA PRO A 30 4.75 -4.96 6.19
C PRO A 30 6.06 -5.65 6.58
N ARG A 31 6.89 -6.06 5.62
CA ARG A 31 8.12 -6.84 5.82
C ARG A 31 9.22 -6.00 6.45
N ASP A 32 9.38 -4.76 6.02
CA ASP A 32 10.48 -3.86 6.43
C ASP A 32 10.03 -2.45 6.85
N LYS A 33 8.72 -2.17 6.78
CA LYS A 33 8.10 -0.88 7.10
C LYS A 33 8.50 0.27 6.17
N GLN A 34 9.19 0.01 5.06
CA GLN A 34 9.46 1.03 4.03
C GLN A 34 8.14 1.50 3.40
N LYS A 35 8.09 2.79 3.10
CA LYS A 35 6.96 3.42 2.41
C LYS A 35 7.36 3.69 0.97
N TYR A 36 6.60 3.14 0.03
CA TYR A 36 6.74 3.35 -1.39
C TYR A 36 5.61 4.24 -1.87
N ARG A 37 5.91 5.22 -2.72
CA ARG A 37 4.88 6.02 -3.39
C ARG A 37 4.14 5.15 -4.39
N THR A 38 2.86 5.42 -4.54
CA THR A 38 1.98 4.73 -5.49
C THR A 38 1.29 5.73 -6.39
N ILE A 39 1.08 5.34 -7.65
CA ILE A 39 0.37 6.12 -8.66
C ILE A 39 -0.71 5.26 -9.31
N LYS A 40 -1.78 5.90 -9.79
CA LYS A 40 -2.82 5.23 -10.58
C LYS A 40 -2.45 5.29 -12.06
N VAL A 41 -2.36 4.14 -12.72
CA VAL A 41 -2.13 4.01 -14.16
C VAL A 41 -3.26 3.14 -14.73
N GLY A 42 -4.13 3.77 -15.53
CA GLY A 42 -5.41 3.16 -15.91
C GLY A 42 -6.25 2.81 -14.67
N ASP A 43 -6.71 1.57 -14.59
CA ASP A 43 -7.51 1.07 -13.45
C ASP A 43 -6.67 0.39 -12.35
N ARG A 44 -5.34 0.43 -12.47
CA ARG A 44 -4.42 -0.21 -11.52
C ARG A 44 -3.63 0.81 -10.73
N ILE A 45 -3.23 0.43 -9.52
CA ILE A 45 -2.29 1.18 -8.69
C ILE A 45 -0.94 0.50 -8.82
N TRP A 46 0.08 1.29 -9.17
CA TRP A 46 1.47 0.85 -9.35
C TRP A 46 2.37 1.56 -8.36
N PHE A 47 3.53 0.98 -8.07
CA PHE A 47 4.58 1.68 -7.35
C PHE A 47 5.21 2.72 -8.27
N ALA A 48 5.45 3.90 -7.73
CA ALA A 48 6.22 4.96 -8.39
C ALA A 48 7.71 4.91 -7.99
N ASP A 49 8.04 4.16 -6.93
CA ASP A 49 9.39 3.91 -6.46
C ASP A 49 9.80 2.47 -6.78
N ASN A 50 11.08 2.25 -7.03
CA ASN A 50 11.62 0.91 -7.18
C ASN A 50 11.60 0.17 -5.83
N LEU A 51 11.38 -1.15 -5.87
CA LEU A 51 11.37 -1.97 -4.66
C LEU A 51 12.77 -2.00 -4.02
N ASN A 52 12.84 -1.75 -2.72
CA ASN A 52 14.09 -1.66 -1.96
C ASN A 52 14.09 -2.58 -0.72
N TYR A 53 13.41 -3.73 -0.81
CA TYR A 53 13.31 -4.69 0.27
C TYR A 53 14.62 -5.49 0.41
N LYS A 54 15.28 -5.42 1.57
CA LYS A 54 16.51 -6.16 1.83
C LYS A 54 16.22 -7.62 2.18
N MET A 55 16.74 -8.51 1.35
CA MET A 55 16.73 -9.97 1.56
C MET A 55 18.00 -10.63 1.01
N ASP A 56 18.20 -11.92 1.30
CA ASP A 56 19.26 -12.71 0.68
C ASP A 56 19.08 -12.74 -0.85
N GLY A 57 20.18 -12.63 -1.59
CA GLY A 57 20.13 -12.47 -3.05
C GLY A 57 19.76 -11.06 -3.53
N SER A 58 19.65 -10.07 -2.64
CA SER A 58 19.45 -8.66 -3.01
C SER A 58 20.69 -7.80 -2.76
N PHE A 59 21.00 -6.89 -3.69
CA PHE A 59 22.21 -6.06 -3.60
C PHE A 59 21.99 -4.68 -4.24
N CYS A 60 22.85 -3.73 -3.85
CA CYS A 60 22.87 -2.39 -4.45
C CYS A 60 23.72 -2.40 -5.72
N TYR A 61 23.33 -1.61 -6.71
CA TYR A 61 24.15 -1.43 -7.90
C TYR A 61 25.53 -0.90 -7.51
N LYS A 62 26.59 -1.54 -8.02
CA LYS A 62 28.01 -1.28 -7.65
C LYS A 62 28.31 -1.39 -6.15
N GLU A 63 27.51 -2.16 -5.41
CA GLU A 63 27.68 -2.37 -3.95
C GLU A 63 27.62 -1.07 -3.12
N ASP A 64 27.05 -0.01 -3.68
CA ASP A 64 26.94 1.30 -3.04
C ASP A 64 25.52 1.50 -2.49
N GLU A 65 25.39 1.66 -1.18
CA GLU A 65 24.10 1.83 -0.49
C GLU A 65 23.33 3.07 -0.99
N SER A 66 24.03 4.11 -1.45
CA SER A 66 23.37 5.30 -2.02
C SER A 66 22.59 4.95 -3.29
N ASN A 67 23.03 3.96 -4.06
CA ASN A 67 22.31 3.48 -5.23
C ASN A 67 21.05 2.68 -4.85
N CYS A 68 21.05 1.98 -3.72
CA CYS A 68 19.82 1.37 -3.20
C CYS A 68 18.77 2.42 -2.82
N GLN A 69 19.20 3.53 -2.21
CA GLN A 69 18.30 4.62 -1.84
C GLN A 69 17.76 5.37 -3.06
N ALA A 70 18.59 5.58 -4.08
CA ALA A 70 18.21 6.31 -5.30
C ALA A 70 17.40 5.45 -6.28
N TYR A 71 17.76 4.17 -6.44
CA TYR A 71 17.27 3.31 -7.52
C TYR A 71 16.63 2.00 -7.05
N GLY A 72 16.60 1.72 -5.76
CA GLY A 72 16.16 0.43 -5.22
C GLY A 72 17.21 -0.67 -5.34
N ARG A 73 16.82 -1.89 -4.94
CA ARG A 73 17.68 -3.07 -4.93
C ARG A 73 17.56 -3.86 -6.22
N LEU A 74 18.64 -4.54 -6.58
CA LEU A 74 18.66 -5.62 -7.55
C LEU A 74 18.38 -6.95 -6.84
N TYR A 75 17.75 -7.89 -7.53
CA TYR A 75 17.35 -9.20 -6.99
C TYR A 75 17.73 -10.31 -7.97
N THR A 76 18.21 -11.44 -7.45
CA THR A 76 18.58 -12.66 -8.21
C THR A 76 18.00 -13.91 -7.56
#